data_AF-A0A506PUZ6-F1
#
_entry.id   AF-A0A506PUZ6-F1
#
_cell.length_a   1.000
_cell.length_b   1.000
_cell.length_c   1.000
_cell.angle_alpha   90.00
_cell.angle_beta   90.00
_cell.angle_gamma   90.00
#
_symmetry.space_group_name_H-M   'P 1'
#
loop_
_entity.id
_entity.type
_entity.pdbx_description
1 polymer ?
#
loop_
_entity_poly.entity_id
_entity_poly.type
_entity_poly.pdbx_seq_one_letter_code
_entity_poly.pdbx_strand_id
1 'polypeptide(L)'
;MNQAIQFPDEETYNAERNAVCFPVLVNGMRLNCAIGAAALVARFGEGEAMALFQHHRWDLEDEAEAAIRQDRIDDQGWIWLSPAR
;
A
#
# COMPACT_ATOMS: atom_id res chain seq x y z
N MET A 1 20.20 0.81 -9.52
CA MET A 1 20.45 0.35 -8.13
C MET A 1 19.46 -0.76 -7.84
N ASN A 2 19.89 -1.91 -7.33
CA ASN A 2 18.98 -3.00 -6.98
C ASN A 2 18.53 -2.79 -5.53
N GLN A 3 17.42 -2.09 -5.32
CA GLN A 3 16.78 -2.01 -4.01
C GLN A 3 16.14 -3.37 -3.71
N ALA A 4 16.46 -3.97 -2.56
CA ALA A 4 15.74 -5.13 -2.06
C ALA A 4 14.43 -4.64 -1.43
N ILE A 5 13.31 -4.92 -2.09
CA ILE A 5 11.96 -4.54 -1.64
C ILE A 5 11.25 -5.81 -1.20
N GLN A 6 10.70 -5.81 0.01
CA GLN A 6 9.97 -6.94 0.58
C GLN A 6 8.71 -6.44 1.28
N PHE A 7 7.60 -7.13 1.08
CA PHE A 7 6.35 -6.85 1.76
C PHE A 7 6.06 -7.97 2.78
N PRO A 8 6.20 -7.70 4.09
CA PRO A 8 5.74 -8.62 5.12
C PRO A 8 4.23 -8.85 5.03
N ASP A 9 3.79 -10.06 5.34
CA ASP A 9 2.37 -10.42 5.45
C ASP A 9 1.77 -9.87 6.76
N GLU A 10 1.78 -8.54 6.86
CA GLU A 10 1.30 -7.76 7.98
C GLU A 10 0.50 -6.58 7.42
N GLU A 11 -0.81 -6.56 7.62
CA GLU A 11 -1.64 -5.42 7.23
C GLU A 11 -2.65 -5.12 8.33
N THR A 12 -3.01 -3.85 8.45
CA THR A 12 -3.97 -3.40 9.45
C THR A 12 -4.90 -2.37 8.86
N TYR A 13 -6.14 -2.38 9.32
CA TYR A 13 -7.06 -1.30 9.03
C TYR A 13 -6.85 -0.16 10.04
N ASN A 14 -6.54 1.03 9.54
CA ASN A 14 -6.43 2.23 10.35
C ASN A 14 -7.74 3.03 10.26
N ALA A 15 -8.51 3.03 11.35
CA ALA A 15 -9.80 3.71 11.41
C ALA A 15 -9.70 5.25 11.32
N GLU A 16 -8.64 5.85 11.90
CA GLU A 16 -8.43 7.30 11.87
C GLU A 16 -8.16 7.80 10.45
N ARG A 17 -7.41 7.02 9.67
CA ARG A 17 -7.06 7.31 8.27
C ARG A 17 -8.07 6.75 7.26
N ASN A 18 -9.01 5.92 7.70
CA ASN A 18 -9.94 5.18 6.85
C ASN A 18 -9.21 4.45 5.71
N ALA A 19 -8.17 3.69 6.06
CA ALA A 19 -7.23 3.11 5.11
C ALA A 19 -6.69 1.75 5.58
N VAL A 20 -6.32 0.89 4.64
CA VAL A 20 -5.49 -0.28 4.92
C VAL A 20 -4.02 0.17 4.87
N CYS A 21 -3.29 -0.14 5.93
CA CYS A 21 -1.86 0.14 6.06
C CYS A 21 -1.08 -1.18 6.08
N PHE A 22 0.00 -1.23 5.31
CA PHE A 22 0.87 -2.40 5.19
C PHE A 22 2.33 -1.94 5.10
N PRO A 23 3.28 -2.64 5.73
CA PRO A 23 4.66 -2.24 5.73
C PRO A 23 5.38 -2.72 4.47
N VAL A 24 6.47 -2.04 4.17
CA VAL A 24 7.44 -2.46 3.16
C VAL A 24 8.85 -2.29 3.73
N LEU A 25 9.72 -3.25 3.44
CA LEU A 25 11.14 -3.18 3.77
C LEU A 25 11.93 -2.83 2.51
N VAL A 26 12.60 -1.69 2.51
CA VAL A 26 13.48 -1.24 1.43
C VAL A 26 14.90 -1.28 1.93
N ASN A 27 15.70 -2.22 1.43
CA ASN A 27 17.05 -2.52 1.92
C ASN A 27 17.10 -2.72 3.44
N GLY A 28 16.06 -3.35 4.00
CA GLY A 28 15.91 -3.59 5.44
C GLY A 28 15.36 -2.42 6.25
N MET A 29 15.15 -1.24 5.66
CA MET A 29 14.49 -0.11 6.30
C MET A 29 12.97 -0.21 6.13
N ARG A 30 12.21 -0.13 7.23
CA ARG A 30 10.74 -0.20 7.21
C ARG A 30 10.12 1.14 6.86
N LEU A 31 9.28 1.16 5.83
CA LEU A 31 8.38 2.25 5.46
C LEU A 31 6.93 1.77 5.57
N ASN A 32 5.98 2.71 5.50
CA ASN A 32 4.56 2.40 5.56
C ASN A 32 3.88 2.71 4.22
N CYS A 33 3.16 1.75 3.69
CA CYS A 33 2.24 1.93 2.57
C CYS A 33 0.82 2.08 3.11
N ALA A 34 -0.02 2.81 2.38
CA ALA A 34 -1.42 2.94 2.69
C ALA A 34 -2.28 3.05 1.42
N ILE A 35 -3.48 2.49 1.48
CA ILE A 35 -4.54 2.71 0.50
C ILE A 35 -5.85 2.98 1.20
N GLY A 36 -6.54 4.04 0.80
CA GLY A 36 -7.83 4.43 1.37
C GLY A 36 -8.92 3.40 1.08
N ALA A 37 -9.83 3.19 2.03
CA ALA A 37 -10.97 2.27 1.87
C ALA A 37 -11.83 2.63 0.65
N ALA A 38 -12.09 3.93 0.44
CA ALA A 38 -12.82 4.40 -0.73
C ALA A 38 -12.07 4.13 -2.05
N ALA A 39 -10.74 4.18 -2.04
CA ALA A 39 -9.93 3.86 -3.22
C ALA A 39 -9.98 2.36 -3.55
N LEU A 40 -9.94 1.50 -2.53
CA LEU A 40 -10.14 0.05 -2.69
C LEU A 40 -11.50 -0.25 -3.31
N VAL A 41 -12.57 0.35 -2.79
CA VAL A 41 -13.92 0.14 -3.32
C VAL A 41 -14.06 0.67 -4.74
N ALA A 42 -13.51 1.86 -5.03
CA ALA A 42 -13.54 2.43 -6.37
C ALA A 42 -12.78 1.57 -7.40
N ARG A 43 -11.72 0.88 -6.98
CA ARG A 43 -10.87 0.03 -7.83
C ARG A 43 -11.44 -1.37 -8.05
N PHE A 44 -11.93 -1.98 -6.98
CA PHE A 44 -12.19 -3.42 -6.92
C PHE A 44 -13.67 -3.76 -6.69
N GLY A 45 -14.53 -2.74 -6.53
CA GLY A 45 -15.95 -2.90 -6.28
C GLY A 45 -16.31 -2.91 -4.80
N GLU A 46 -17.58 -3.18 -4.52
CA GLU A 46 -18.10 -3.19 -3.15
C GLU A 46 -17.48 -4.35 -2.33
N GLY A 47 -17.08 -4.05 -1.10
CA GLY A 47 -16.51 -5.03 -0.19
C GLY A 47 -15.86 -4.38 1.03
N GLU A 48 -15.52 -5.20 2.02
CA GLU A 48 -14.74 -4.75 3.16
C GLU A 48 -13.30 -4.45 2.73
N ALA A 49 -12.76 -3.31 3.16
CA ALA A 49 -11.45 -2.83 2.73
C ALA A 49 -10.33 -3.86 2.94
N MET A 50 -10.32 -4.55 4.09
CA MET A 50 -9.32 -5.60 4.38
C MET A 50 -9.44 -6.80 3.45
N ALA A 51 -10.67 -7.21 3.10
CA ALA A 51 -10.91 -8.32 2.19
C ALA A 51 -10.51 -7.95 0.75
N LEU A 52 -10.87 -6.74 0.31
CA LEU A 52 -10.46 -6.21 -1.00
C LEU A 52 -8.94 -6.10 -1.10
N PHE A 53 -8.27 -5.59 -0.06
CA PHE A 53 -6.82 -5.53 -0.01
C PHE A 53 -6.18 -6.91 -0.13
N GLN A 54 -6.59 -7.88 0.69
CA GLN A 54 -6.02 -9.23 0.66
C GLN A 54 -6.22 -9.92 -0.70
N HIS A 55 -7.40 -9.75 -1.33
CA HIS A 55 -7.69 -10.34 -2.62
C HIS A 55 -6.84 -9.75 -3.76
N HIS A 56 -6.49 -8.46 -3.66
CA HIS A 56 -5.72 -7.71 -4.66
C HIS A 56 -4.31 -7.33 -4.19
N ARG A 57 -3.79 -8.04 -3.19
CA ARG A 57 -2.53 -7.68 -2.50
C ARG A 57 -1.36 -7.55 -3.47
N TRP A 58 -1.24 -8.50 -4.39
CA TRP A 58 -0.16 -8.54 -5.37
C TRP A 58 -0.16 -7.31 -6.28
N ASP A 59 -1.32 -6.90 -6.78
CA ASP A 59 -1.45 -5.70 -7.63
C ASP A 59 -1.08 -4.42 -6.87
N LEU A 60 -1.44 -4.36 -5.58
CA LEU A 60 -1.15 -3.22 -4.71
C LEU A 60 0.32 -3.15 -4.30
N GLU A 61 0.94 -4.30 -4.04
CA GLU A 61 2.39 -4.40 -3.77
C GLU A 61 3.22 -4.01 -4.99
N ASP A 62 2.82 -4.43 -6.19
CA ASP A 62 3.46 -4.01 -7.45
C ASP A 62 3.40 -2.48 -7.64
N GLU A 63 2.26 -1.86 -7.35
CA GLU A 63 2.11 -0.39 -7.42
C GLU A 63 2.98 0.32 -6.37
N ALA A 64 2.99 -0.19 -5.13
CA ALA A 64 3.83 0.33 -4.07
C ALA A 64 5.32 0.22 -4.43
N GLU A 65 5.74 -0.91 -5.00
CA GLU A 65 7.10 -1.12 -5.50
C GLU A 65 7.46 -0.10 -6.59
N ALA A 66 6.57 0.11 -7.55
CA ALA A 66 6.77 1.09 -8.61
C ALA A 66 6.88 2.52 -8.06
N ALA A 67 6.10 2.87 -7.02
CA ALA A 67 6.17 4.15 -6.35
C ALA A 67 7.51 4.34 -5.61
N ILE A 68 7.99 3.32 -4.89
CA ILE A 68 9.29 3.33 -4.19
C ILE A 68 10.43 3.52 -5.19
N ARG A 69 10.42 2.80 -6.31
CA ARG A 69 11.43 2.93 -7.37
C ARG A 69 11.44 4.31 -8.02
N GLN A 70 10.33 5.04 -7.95
CA GLN A 70 10.18 6.41 -8.46
C GLN A 70 10.36 7.48 -7.38
N ASP A 71 10.80 7.09 -6.17
CA ASP A 71 10.98 7.98 -5.01
C ASP A 71 9.70 8.76 -4.64
N ARG A 72 8.53 8.17 -4.89
CA ARG A 72 7.23 8.74 -4.53
C ARG A 72 6.86 8.39 -3.09
N ILE A 73 7.69 8.89 -2.19
CA ILE A 73 7.51 8.78 -0.74
C ILE A 73 7.17 10.19 -0.24
N ASP A 74 6.14 10.32 0.57
CA ASP A 74 5.77 11.61 1.14
C ASP A 74 6.78 12.07 2.22
N ASP A 75 6.63 13.32 2.68
CA ASP A 75 7.52 13.91 3.68
C ASP A 75 7.51 13.19 5.05
N GLN A 76 6.54 12.29 5.27
CA GLN A 76 6.40 11.49 6.49
C GLN A 76 6.91 10.05 6.30
N GLY A 77 7.47 9.71 5.14
CA GLY A 77 7.94 8.35 4.84
C GLY A 77 6.83 7.38 4.45
N TRP A 78 5.67 7.88 3.99
CA TRP A 78 4.54 7.07 3.56
C TRP A 78 4.45 6.96 2.04
N ILE A 79 3.95 5.81 1.58
CA ILE A 79 3.58 5.57 0.20
C ILE A 79 2.05 5.43 0.15
N TRP A 80 1.37 6.43 -0.40
CA TRP A 80 -0.08 6.43 -0.58
C TRP A 80 -0.45 5.97 -1.99
N LEU A 81 -1.18 4.86 -2.09
CA LEU A 81 -1.74 4.40 -3.34
C LEU A 81 -3.00 5.22 -3.67
N SER A 82 -3.06 5.75 -4.87
CA SER A 82 -4.18 6.57 -5.35
C SER A 82 -5.37 5.68 -5.73
N PRO A 83 -6.59 6.16 -6.01
CA PRO A 83 -7.59 5.36 -6.73
C PRO A 83 -7.12 5.03 -8.17
N ALA A 84 -7.67 3.98 -8.80
CA ALA A 84 -7.40 3.71 -10.21
C ALA A 84 -8.02 4.84 -11.03
N ARG A 85 -7.31 5.29 -12.07
CA ARG A 85 -7.77 6.34 -12.96
C ARG A 85 -8.74 5.79 -14.00
#